data_AF-A0A1G3A2E3-F1
#
_entry.id   AF-A0A1G3A2E3-F1
#
_cell.length_a   1.000
_cell.length_b   1.000
_cell.length_c   1.000
_cell.angle_alpha   90.00
_cell.angle_beta   90.00
_cell.angle_gamma   90.00
#
_symmetry.space_group_name_H-M   'P 1'
#
loop_
_entity.id
_entity.type
_entity.pdbx_description
1 polymer ?
#
loop_
_entity_poly.entity_id
_entity_poly.type
_entity_poly.pdbx_seq_one_letter_code
_entity_poly.pdbx_strand_id
1 'polypeptide(L)'
;MQLIVLLGLGFTVVSCRGPSVSRISEAQKRTVDVVFEIDLNQEVYQASSYGKPPQMAVWIANPDDQSIRTVMVTYHAGACDWGGQVERAVALPYWVSYYNRQTGTSGPPTKEHPAPDAVTYATPKTHLTVVTRVPEGSCWNYFIEVNVSGDFNADFPKQPKNGHTDRDGNGQPSLVYGGSIEAVREAVSQPTVLGHTDQYEPTSKLTEGTGGLTTALELLKSMKVFCR
;
A
#
# COMPACT_ATOMS: atom_id res chain seq x y z
N MET A 1 22.27 38.84 -15.62
CA MET A 1 22.56 37.59 -14.88
C MET A 1 21.21 37.05 -14.41
N GLN A 2 20.78 35.93 -14.99
CA GLN A 2 19.40 35.42 -14.91
C GLN A 2 19.01 34.99 -13.50
N LEU A 3 17.82 35.40 -13.10
CA LEU A 3 17.11 34.96 -11.90
C LEU A 3 16.51 33.58 -12.19
N ILE A 4 16.98 32.53 -11.52
CA ILE A 4 16.37 31.20 -11.57
C ILE A 4 15.15 31.22 -10.64
N VAL A 5 13.96 31.20 -11.24
CA VAL A 5 12.70 30.95 -10.54
C VAL A 5 12.58 29.44 -10.34
N LEU A 6 12.75 28.97 -9.10
CA LEU A 6 12.36 27.61 -8.71
C LEU A 6 10.83 27.54 -8.68
N LEU A 7 10.24 26.98 -9.73
CA LEU A 7 8.86 26.49 -9.71
C LEU A 7 8.83 25.16 -8.94
N GLY A 8 8.58 25.23 -7.64
CA GLY A 8 8.13 24.07 -6.89
C GLY A 8 6.70 23.75 -7.30
N LEU A 9 6.49 22.65 -8.02
CA LEU A 9 5.15 22.11 -8.23
C LEU A 9 4.67 21.55 -6.88
N GLY A 10 3.77 22.28 -6.24
CA GLY A 10 3.05 21.82 -5.05
C GLY A 10 2.03 20.75 -5.44
N PHE A 11 2.01 19.65 -4.70
CA PHE A 11 0.88 18.72 -4.69
C PHE A 11 -0.38 19.47 -4.27
N THR A 12 -1.40 19.52 -5.14
CA THR A 12 -2.71 20.04 -4.79
C THR A 12 -3.43 19.04 -3.89
N VAL A 13 -3.41 19.30 -2.59
CA VAL A 13 -4.27 18.64 -1.60
C VAL A 13 -5.69 19.16 -1.84
N VAL A 14 -6.57 18.35 -2.40
CA VAL A 14 -7.99 18.70 -2.50
C VAL A 14 -8.59 18.57 -1.11
N SER A 15 -8.74 19.70 -0.42
CA SER A 15 -9.44 19.80 0.85
C SER A 15 -10.95 19.86 0.58
N CYS A 16 -11.66 18.77 0.89
CA CYS A 16 -13.11 18.80 1.00
C CYS A 16 -13.47 19.63 2.24
N ARG A 17 -14.02 20.84 2.04
CA ARG A 17 -14.52 21.65 3.16
C ARG A 17 -15.79 21.01 3.72
N GLY A 18 -15.64 20.18 4.76
CA GLY A 18 -16.73 19.78 5.64
C GLY A 18 -17.13 20.90 6.61
N PRO A 19 -18.38 20.92 7.09
CA PRO A 19 -18.82 21.89 8.09
C PRO A 19 -18.09 21.70 9.43
N SER A 20 -17.90 22.79 10.18
CA SER A 20 -17.24 22.78 11.49
C SER A 20 -17.96 21.85 12.47
N VAL A 21 -17.26 20.86 13.00
CA VAL A 21 -17.78 19.86 13.94
C VAL A 21 -18.11 20.52 15.29
N SER A 22 -19.39 20.85 15.50
CA SER A 22 -19.93 21.14 16.83
C SER A 22 -20.02 19.85 17.66
N ARG A 23 -19.74 19.94 18.97
CA ARG A 23 -19.68 18.83 19.93
C ARG A 23 -20.94 17.94 19.88
N ILE A 24 -20.85 16.83 19.13
CA ILE A 24 -21.76 15.70 19.26
C ILE A 24 -21.30 14.90 20.48
N SER A 25 -22.23 14.57 21.38
CA SER A 25 -21.94 13.69 22.51
C SER A 25 -21.41 12.34 22.01
N GLU A 26 -20.44 11.75 22.71
CA GLU A 26 -19.78 10.48 22.32
C GLU A 26 -20.74 9.28 22.18
N ALA A 27 -22.01 9.42 22.58
CA ALA A 27 -22.96 8.32 22.71
C ALA A 27 -23.57 7.80 21.39
N GLN A 28 -23.30 8.40 20.22
CA GLN A 28 -23.79 7.82 18.95
C GLN A 28 -23.06 8.34 17.70
N LYS A 29 -21.73 8.21 17.63
CA LYS A 29 -21.03 8.41 16.35
C LYS A 29 -21.46 7.29 15.40
N ARG A 30 -22.26 7.64 14.40
CA ARG A 30 -22.57 6.74 13.28
C ARG A 30 -21.29 6.37 12.55
N THR A 31 -21.28 5.18 12.00
CA THR A 31 -20.14 4.65 11.27
C THR A 31 -20.60 4.05 9.97
N VAL A 32 -19.70 4.03 9.00
CA VAL A 32 -19.89 3.46 7.67
C VAL A 32 -18.74 2.49 7.41
N ASP A 33 -19.04 1.41 6.70
CA ASP A 33 -18.03 0.45 6.30
C ASP A 33 -17.40 0.92 4.99
N VAL A 34 -16.09 1.12 4.99
CA VAL A 34 -15.28 1.27 3.78
C VAL A 34 -14.79 -0.11 3.38
N VAL A 35 -15.17 -0.54 2.18
CA VAL A 35 -14.92 -1.85 1.62
C VAL A 35 -13.93 -1.72 0.48
N PHE A 36 -12.91 -2.57 0.48
CA PHE A 36 -11.94 -2.75 -0.59
C PHE A 36 -12.20 -4.10 -1.25
N GLU A 37 -12.55 -4.09 -2.52
CA GLU A 37 -12.62 -5.30 -3.37
C GLU A 37 -11.43 -5.28 -4.33
N ILE A 38 -10.63 -6.35 -4.31
CA ILE A 38 -9.39 -6.44 -5.09
C ILE A 38 -9.36 -7.82 -5.77
N ASP A 39 -9.26 -7.82 -7.10
CA ASP A 39 -9.06 -9.02 -7.90
C ASP A 39 -7.60 -9.13 -8.34
N LEU A 40 -7.04 -10.33 -8.20
CA LEU A 40 -5.65 -10.63 -8.53
C LEU A 40 -5.55 -11.41 -9.84
N ASN A 41 -4.51 -11.10 -10.62
CA ASN A 41 -4.09 -11.92 -11.74
C ASN A 41 -3.15 -13.03 -11.28
N GLN A 42 -3.73 -14.22 -11.10
CA GLN A 42 -2.96 -15.39 -10.67
C GLN A 42 -1.82 -15.76 -11.62
N GLU A 43 -1.97 -15.52 -12.92
CA GLU A 43 -0.95 -15.84 -13.91
C GLU A 43 0.34 -15.06 -13.68
N VAL A 44 0.26 -13.80 -13.26
CA VAL A 44 1.43 -12.94 -13.01
C VAL A 44 2.34 -13.57 -11.96
N TYR A 45 1.81 -13.92 -10.80
CA TYR A 45 2.65 -14.45 -9.72
C TYR A 45 3.03 -15.92 -9.89
N GLN A 46 2.27 -16.69 -10.68
CA GLN A 46 2.65 -18.05 -11.04
C GLN A 46 3.77 -18.08 -12.09
N ALA A 47 3.81 -17.09 -12.97
CA ALA A 47 4.87 -16.92 -13.97
C ALA A 47 6.15 -16.31 -13.40
N SER A 48 6.10 -15.72 -12.19
CA SER A 48 7.29 -15.20 -11.53
C SER A 48 8.30 -16.32 -11.24
N SER A 49 9.58 -15.95 -11.06
CA SER A 49 10.64 -16.92 -10.79
C SER A 49 10.41 -17.76 -9.53
N TYR A 50 9.58 -17.27 -8.60
CA TYR A 50 9.32 -17.94 -7.32
C TYR A 50 7.93 -18.59 -7.26
N GLY A 51 7.00 -18.24 -8.16
CA GLY A 51 5.69 -18.86 -8.23
C GLY A 51 4.84 -18.66 -6.96
N LYS A 52 5.15 -17.64 -6.15
CA LYS A 52 4.52 -17.41 -4.84
C LYS A 52 3.47 -16.31 -4.93
N PRO A 53 2.33 -16.45 -4.22
CA PRO A 53 1.36 -15.37 -4.10
C PRO A 53 1.98 -14.05 -3.62
N PRO A 54 1.43 -12.90 -4.02
CA PRO A 54 2.00 -11.60 -3.68
C PRO A 54 1.96 -11.29 -2.18
N GLN A 55 2.74 -10.30 -1.80
CA GLN A 55 2.59 -9.60 -0.52
C GLN A 55 1.77 -8.34 -0.75
N MET A 56 0.94 -7.97 0.22
CA MET A 56 0.03 -6.85 0.09
C MET A 56 -0.22 -6.16 1.43
N ALA A 57 -0.40 -4.85 1.41
CA ALA A 57 -0.93 -4.08 2.53
C ALA A 57 -2.03 -3.11 2.07
N VAL A 58 -3.03 -2.92 2.92
CA VAL A 58 -4.10 -1.94 2.76
C VAL A 58 -4.16 -1.09 4.02
N TRP A 59 -4.15 0.23 3.88
CA TRP A 59 -4.28 1.13 5.02
C TRP A 59 -5.01 2.41 4.65
N ILE A 60 -5.53 3.08 5.67
CA ILE A 60 -6.21 4.37 5.56
C ILE A 60 -5.51 5.42 6.42
N ALA A 61 -5.54 6.67 5.98
CA ALA A 61 -5.05 7.82 6.71
C ALA A 61 -6.09 8.95 6.66
N ASN A 62 -6.46 9.47 7.81
CA ASN A 62 -7.37 10.60 7.90
C ASN A 62 -6.55 11.91 7.72
N PRO A 63 -6.85 12.74 6.71
CA PRO A 63 -6.11 13.97 6.49
C PRO A 63 -6.37 15.04 7.56
N ASP A 64 -7.49 14.98 8.29
CA ASP A 64 -7.89 16.00 9.26
C ASP A 64 -7.19 15.81 10.62
N ASP A 65 -7.10 14.57 11.10
CA ASP A 65 -6.49 14.24 12.41
C ASP A 65 -5.18 13.45 12.31
N GLN A 66 -4.71 13.18 11.09
CA GLN A 66 -3.49 12.42 10.77
C GLN A 66 -3.47 10.99 11.29
N SER A 67 -4.61 10.45 11.75
CA SER A 67 -4.69 9.06 12.19
C SER A 67 -4.41 8.10 11.03
N ILE A 68 -3.60 7.09 11.30
CA ILE A 68 -3.25 6.03 10.35
C ILE A 68 -3.79 4.71 10.90
N ARG A 69 -4.36 3.90 10.02
CA ARG A 69 -4.82 2.55 10.35
C ARG A 69 -4.44 1.58 9.25
N THR A 70 -3.51 0.69 9.55
CA THR A 70 -3.34 -0.55 8.78
C THR A 70 -4.63 -1.36 8.89
N VAL A 71 -5.22 -1.68 7.74
CA VAL A 71 -6.46 -2.46 7.65
C VAL A 71 -6.15 -3.93 7.36
N MET A 72 -5.17 -4.16 6.49
CA MET A 72 -4.68 -5.50 6.16
C MET A 72 -3.19 -5.44 5.83
N VAL A 73 -2.45 -6.48 6.20
CA VAL A 73 -1.15 -6.85 5.64
C VAL A 73 -1.08 -8.38 5.49
N THR A 74 -0.42 -8.88 4.45
CA THR A 74 -0.21 -10.32 4.29
C THR A 74 0.72 -10.87 5.37
N TYR A 75 0.48 -12.12 5.80
CA TYR A 75 1.15 -12.73 6.96
C TYR A 75 2.68 -12.64 6.93
N HIS A 76 3.34 -12.96 5.81
CA HIS A 76 4.81 -12.98 5.77
C HIS A 76 5.41 -11.58 6.03
N ALA A 77 4.81 -10.52 5.48
CA ALA A 77 5.22 -9.15 5.75
C ALA A 77 4.81 -8.68 7.16
N GLY A 78 3.62 -9.04 7.61
CA GLY A 78 3.11 -8.66 8.93
C GLY A 78 3.83 -9.34 10.09
N ALA A 79 4.24 -10.60 9.95
CA ALA A 79 4.88 -11.39 11.00
C ALA A 79 6.41 -11.51 10.82
N CYS A 80 6.96 -10.93 9.75
CA CYS A 80 8.35 -11.11 9.31
C CYS A 80 8.76 -12.58 9.24
N ASP A 81 7.84 -13.44 8.80
CA ASP A 81 8.09 -14.88 8.71
C ASP A 81 8.37 -15.32 7.27
N TRP A 82 9.57 -15.06 6.79
CA TRP A 82 9.99 -15.40 5.42
C TRP A 82 10.66 -16.78 5.29
N GLY A 83 10.68 -17.54 6.40
CA GLY A 83 11.50 -18.75 6.55
C GLY A 83 12.94 -18.42 6.95
N GLY A 84 13.45 -19.07 8.00
CA GLY A 84 14.77 -18.79 8.55
C GLY A 84 14.89 -17.41 9.21
N GLN A 85 16.10 -16.83 9.17
CA GLN A 85 16.44 -15.48 9.64
C GLN A 85 16.61 -14.53 8.44
N VAL A 86 15.61 -14.48 7.56
CA VAL A 86 15.60 -13.61 6.37
C VAL A 86 14.56 -12.53 6.58
N GLU A 87 14.95 -11.28 6.36
CA GLU A 87 14.05 -10.15 6.25
C GLU A 87 13.91 -9.75 4.78
N ARG A 88 12.72 -9.30 4.37
CA ARG A 88 12.46 -8.80 3.01
C ARG A 88 12.01 -7.34 3.10
N ALA A 89 12.96 -6.46 3.42
CA ALA A 89 12.68 -5.05 3.70
C ALA A 89 12.07 -4.31 2.49
N VAL A 90 12.35 -4.77 1.28
CA VAL A 90 11.83 -4.20 0.02
C VAL A 90 10.46 -4.72 -0.40
N ALA A 91 9.84 -5.63 0.36
CA ALA A 91 8.56 -6.24 -0.04
C ALA A 91 7.38 -5.25 0.01
N LEU A 92 7.24 -4.49 1.10
CA LEU A 92 6.17 -3.48 1.29
C LEU A 92 6.70 -2.23 2.01
N PRO A 93 7.78 -1.58 1.53
CA PRO A 93 8.48 -0.55 2.30
C PRO A 93 7.68 0.74 2.44
N TYR A 94 6.76 1.04 1.52
CA TYR A 94 5.95 2.25 1.62
C TYR A 94 4.95 2.14 2.78
N TRP A 95 4.27 1.00 2.92
CA TRP A 95 3.43 0.66 4.05
C TRP A 95 4.21 0.67 5.35
N VAL A 96 5.42 0.09 5.39
CA VAL A 96 6.28 0.12 6.60
C VAL A 96 6.49 1.55 7.10
N SER A 97 6.61 2.54 6.21
CA SER A 97 6.71 3.95 6.62
C SER A 97 5.44 4.47 7.33
N TYR A 98 4.25 4.01 6.93
CA TYR A 98 2.97 4.36 7.57
C TYR A 98 2.77 3.58 8.86
N TYR A 99 3.12 2.29 8.86
CA TYR A 99 3.12 1.42 10.03
C TYR A 99 3.93 2.06 11.17
N ASN A 100 5.17 2.46 10.90
CA ASN A 100 6.04 3.09 11.89
C ASN A 100 5.47 4.38 12.48
N ARG A 101 4.77 5.19 11.69
CA ARG A 101 4.08 6.38 12.20
C ARG A 101 2.85 6.02 13.03
N GLN A 102 2.13 4.97 12.65
CA GLN A 102 0.97 4.47 13.38
C GLN A 102 1.36 3.92 14.77
N THR A 103 2.47 3.19 14.87
CA THR A 103 2.87 2.44 16.07
C THR A 103 3.96 3.13 16.88
N GLY A 104 4.61 4.16 16.34
CA GLY A 104 5.79 4.77 16.95
C GLY A 104 7.03 3.88 16.92
N THR A 105 7.10 2.93 15.99
CA THR A 105 8.25 2.02 15.82
C THR A 105 9.21 2.47 14.71
N SER A 106 10.28 1.72 14.50
CA SER A 106 11.22 1.88 13.39
C SER A 106 11.46 0.54 12.72
N GLY A 107 11.50 0.51 11.39
CA GLY A 107 11.67 -0.73 10.60
C GLY A 107 10.36 -1.49 10.34
N PRO A 108 10.42 -2.60 9.59
CA PRO A 108 9.26 -3.48 9.41
C PRO A 108 8.87 -4.17 10.74
N PRO A 109 7.68 -4.79 10.82
CA PRO A 109 7.42 -5.76 11.88
C PRO A 109 8.52 -6.82 11.97
N THR A 110 8.71 -7.42 13.14
CA THR A 110 9.67 -8.51 13.36
C THR A 110 8.96 -9.75 13.89
N LYS A 111 9.66 -10.87 14.02
CA LYS A 111 9.08 -12.09 14.63
C LYS A 111 8.73 -11.88 16.10
N GLU A 112 9.50 -11.06 16.81
CA GLU A 112 9.29 -10.70 18.21
C GLU A 112 8.19 -9.64 18.37
N HIS A 113 8.02 -8.80 17.36
CA HIS A 113 7.05 -7.70 17.33
C HIS A 113 6.27 -7.69 16.01
N PRO A 114 5.42 -8.71 15.77
CA PRO A 114 4.65 -8.79 14.54
C PRO A 114 3.54 -7.73 14.51
N ALA A 115 3.06 -7.41 13.32
CA ALA A 115 1.83 -6.67 13.14
C ALA A 115 0.67 -7.45 13.79
N PRO A 116 -0.33 -6.76 14.37
CA PRO A 116 -1.42 -7.43 15.08
C PRO A 116 -2.14 -8.47 14.20
N ASP A 117 -2.45 -9.64 14.76
CA ASP A 117 -3.16 -10.71 14.03
C ASP A 117 -4.48 -10.26 13.40
N ALA A 118 -5.16 -9.29 14.02
CA ALA A 118 -6.41 -8.71 13.52
C ALA A 118 -6.26 -8.04 12.14
N VAL A 119 -5.04 -7.71 11.72
CA VAL A 119 -4.74 -7.12 10.41
C VAL A 119 -3.88 -8.04 9.55
N THR A 120 -3.49 -9.24 10.00
CA THR A 120 -2.71 -10.17 9.20
C THR A 120 -3.62 -11.15 8.44
N TYR A 121 -3.40 -11.28 7.14
CA TYR A 121 -4.26 -12.09 6.26
C TYR A 121 -3.43 -13.14 5.52
N ALA A 122 -4.04 -14.29 5.26
CA ALA A 122 -3.54 -15.22 4.26
C ALA A 122 -3.56 -14.52 2.89
N THR A 123 -2.51 -14.67 2.09
CA THR A 123 -2.51 -14.06 0.75
C THR A 123 -3.68 -14.63 -0.07
N PRO A 124 -4.60 -13.78 -0.55
CA PRO A 124 -5.71 -14.19 -1.41
C PRO A 124 -5.18 -14.73 -2.75
N LYS A 125 -5.77 -15.81 -3.25
CA LYS A 125 -5.35 -16.39 -4.54
C LYS A 125 -5.89 -15.62 -5.75
N THR A 126 -7.12 -15.12 -5.67
CA THR A 126 -7.80 -14.51 -6.82
C THR A 126 -8.64 -13.29 -6.46
N HIS A 127 -9.24 -13.27 -5.27
CA HIS A 127 -10.10 -12.18 -4.83
C HIS A 127 -9.88 -11.90 -3.34
N LEU A 128 -10.01 -10.64 -2.97
CA LEU A 128 -9.90 -10.15 -1.62
C LEU A 128 -10.97 -9.10 -1.35
N THR A 129 -11.68 -9.28 -0.24
CA THR A 129 -12.54 -8.24 0.34
C THR A 129 -11.97 -7.85 1.69
N VAL A 130 -11.67 -6.57 1.88
CA VAL A 130 -11.25 -6.01 3.18
C VAL A 130 -12.25 -4.94 3.60
N VAL A 131 -12.63 -4.94 4.88
CA VAL A 131 -13.59 -3.97 5.42
C VAL A 131 -12.99 -3.25 6.61
N THR A 132 -13.16 -1.92 6.66
CA THR A 132 -12.85 -1.13 7.85
C THR A 132 -13.97 -0.16 8.15
N ARG A 133 -14.20 0.08 9.44
CA ARG A 133 -15.29 0.93 9.92
C ARG A 133 -14.76 2.29 10.32
N VAL A 134 -15.34 3.35 9.78
CA VAL A 134 -14.91 4.73 10.04
C VAL A 134 -16.11 5.61 10.40
N PRO A 135 -15.91 6.77 11.05
CA PRO A 135 -17.01 7.69 11.35
C PRO A 135 -17.72 8.16 10.07
N GLU A 136 -19.06 8.16 10.07
CA GLU A 136 -19.84 8.68 8.94
C GLU A 136 -19.50 10.16 8.68
N GLY A 137 -19.33 10.53 7.41
CA GLY A 137 -18.97 11.89 6.97
C GLY A 137 -17.49 12.26 7.14
N SER A 138 -16.62 11.35 7.61
CA SER A 138 -15.18 11.59 7.64
C SER A 138 -14.52 11.32 6.27
N CYS A 139 -13.44 12.03 5.97
CA CYS A 139 -12.65 11.80 4.75
C CYS A 139 -11.42 10.92 5.05
N TRP A 140 -11.08 10.02 4.13
CA TRP A 140 -9.91 9.15 4.26
C TRP A 140 -9.13 9.07 2.95
N ASN A 141 -7.82 9.22 3.04
CA ASN A 141 -6.91 8.71 2.02
C ASN A 141 -6.74 7.22 2.26
N TYR A 142 -6.73 6.43 1.18
CA TYR A 142 -6.48 5.00 1.25
C TYR A 142 -5.35 4.61 0.31
N PHE A 143 -4.72 3.50 0.65
CA PHE A 143 -3.57 2.99 -0.08
C PHE A 143 -3.60 1.47 -0.14
N ILE A 144 -3.11 0.93 -1.25
CA ILE A 144 -2.93 -0.49 -1.50
C ILE A 144 -1.52 -0.66 -2.04
N GLU A 145 -0.64 -1.33 -1.30
CA GLU A 145 0.69 -1.69 -1.79
C GLU A 145 0.74 -3.18 -2.09
N VAL A 146 1.33 -3.57 -3.22
CA VAL A 146 1.43 -4.96 -3.63
C VAL A 146 2.79 -5.27 -4.27
N ASN A 147 3.31 -6.46 -4.00
CA ASN A 147 4.58 -6.95 -4.54
C ASN A 147 4.53 -8.44 -4.89
N VAL A 148 5.12 -8.83 -6.01
CA VAL A 148 5.38 -10.22 -6.39
C VAL A 148 6.88 -10.43 -6.43
N SER A 149 7.39 -11.18 -5.45
CA SER A 149 8.81 -11.52 -5.44
C SER A 149 9.17 -12.38 -6.65
N GLY A 150 10.32 -12.08 -7.25
CA GLY A 150 10.89 -12.80 -8.38
C GLY A 150 10.28 -12.43 -9.73
N ASP A 151 9.52 -11.33 -9.81
CA ASP A 151 8.93 -10.80 -11.04
C ASP A 151 9.97 -9.96 -11.83
N PHE A 152 11.04 -10.62 -12.28
CA PHE A 152 12.14 -9.96 -12.98
C PHE A 152 11.81 -9.64 -14.44
N ASN A 153 12.37 -8.55 -14.95
CA ASN A 153 12.38 -8.25 -16.38
C ASN A 153 13.72 -7.60 -16.78
N ALA A 154 13.78 -6.97 -17.97
CA ALA A 154 15.01 -6.36 -18.48
C ALA A 154 15.44 -5.12 -17.68
N ASP A 155 14.49 -4.33 -17.18
CA ASP A 155 14.74 -3.11 -16.41
C ASP A 155 14.94 -3.39 -14.91
N PHE A 156 14.35 -4.49 -14.41
CA PHE A 156 14.48 -4.99 -13.04
C PHE A 156 15.05 -6.41 -13.01
N PRO A 157 16.32 -6.61 -13.42
CA PRO A 157 16.92 -7.93 -13.48
C PRO A 157 17.38 -8.41 -12.09
N LYS A 158 17.43 -9.73 -11.90
CA LYS A 158 18.02 -10.33 -10.69
C LYS A 158 19.52 -10.06 -10.57
N GLN A 159 20.24 -10.14 -11.68
CA GLN A 159 21.69 -9.99 -11.77
C GLN A 159 22.03 -9.06 -12.94
N PRO A 160 22.02 -7.74 -12.73
CA PRO A 160 22.42 -6.78 -13.75
C PRO A 160 23.92 -6.87 -14.06
N LYS A 161 24.30 -6.48 -15.28
CA LYS A 161 25.70 -6.51 -15.76
C LYS A 161 26.65 -5.60 -14.96
N ASN A 162 26.11 -4.59 -14.28
CA ASN A 162 26.88 -3.68 -13.42
C ASN A 162 27.21 -4.29 -12.04
N GLY A 163 26.75 -5.51 -11.74
CA GLY A 163 27.09 -6.27 -10.55
C GLY A 163 26.18 -6.04 -9.34
N HIS A 164 25.21 -5.11 -9.40
CA HIS A 164 24.29 -4.86 -8.28
C HIS A 164 23.16 -5.89 -8.23
N THR A 165 23.43 -7.06 -7.67
CA THR A 165 22.46 -8.18 -7.60
C THR A 165 21.29 -7.85 -6.66
N ASP A 166 20.09 -8.18 -7.10
CA ASP A 166 18.88 -8.19 -6.26
C ASP A 166 18.96 -9.35 -5.27
N ARG A 167 19.41 -9.03 -4.04
CA ARG A 167 19.60 -10.01 -2.96
C ARG A 167 18.27 -10.44 -2.34
N ASP A 168 17.26 -9.59 -2.43
CA ASP A 168 15.93 -9.87 -1.90
C ASP A 168 15.07 -10.68 -2.86
N GLY A 169 15.49 -10.72 -4.12
CA GLY A 169 14.70 -11.31 -5.18
C GLY A 169 13.39 -10.58 -5.35
N ASN A 170 13.41 -9.25 -5.23
CA ASN A 170 12.25 -8.40 -5.40
C ASN A 170 11.72 -8.52 -6.83
N GLY A 171 12.59 -8.25 -7.81
CA GLY A 171 12.20 -8.06 -9.20
C GLY A 171 11.63 -6.67 -9.41
N GLN A 172 10.55 -6.57 -10.18
CA GLN A 172 9.80 -5.33 -10.29
C GLN A 172 9.37 -4.85 -8.88
N PRO A 173 9.63 -3.59 -8.53
CA PRO A 173 9.36 -3.06 -7.19
C PRO A 173 7.87 -3.06 -6.85
N SER A 174 7.55 -2.92 -5.57
CA SER A 174 6.15 -2.85 -5.12
C SER A 174 5.43 -1.67 -5.77
N LEU A 175 4.19 -1.89 -6.19
CA LEU A 175 3.29 -0.87 -6.71
C LEU A 175 2.41 -0.34 -5.60
N VAL A 176 2.25 0.98 -5.54
CA VAL A 176 1.34 1.64 -4.61
C VAL A 176 0.20 2.26 -5.41
N TYR A 177 -1.01 1.83 -5.08
CA TYR A 177 -2.25 2.41 -5.54
C TYR A 177 -2.87 3.23 -4.42
N GLY A 178 -3.67 4.22 -4.75
CA GLY A 178 -4.39 4.99 -3.75
C GLY A 178 -5.44 5.93 -4.33
N GLY A 179 -6.10 6.62 -3.41
CA GLY A 179 -7.15 7.58 -3.67
C GLY A 179 -7.74 8.10 -2.36
N SER A 180 -8.86 8.80 -2.47
CA SER A 180 -9.62 9.30 -1.31
C SER A 180 -11.08 8.87 -1.38
N ILE A 181 -11.70 8.75 -0.21
CA ILE A 181 -13.13 8.44 -0.08
C ILE A 181 -13.73 9.23 1.09
N GLU A 182 -14.90 9.82 0.86
CA GLU A 182 -15.75 10.37 1.91
C GLU A 182 -16.64 9.24 2.45
N ALA A 183 -16.67 9.07 3.76
CA ALA A 183 -17.38 7.97 4.44
C ALA A 183 -18.89 8.21 4.50
N VAL A 184 -19.54 8.26 3.33
CA VAL A 184 -20.99 8.35 3.16
C VAL A 184 -21.49 7.13 2.42
N ARG A 185 -22.70 6.65 2.74
CA ARG A 185 -23.25 5.45 2.08
C ARG A 185 -23.22 5.59 0.56
N GLU A 186 -22.91 4.48 -0.11
CA GLU A 186 -22.85 4.39 -1.58
C GLU A 186 -21.74 5.23 -2.24
N ALA A 187 -20.87 5.89 -1.47
CA ALA A 187 -19.67 6.49 -2.02
C ALA A 187 -18.81 5.41 -2.69
N VAL A 188 -18.23 5.74 -3.84
CA VAL A 188 -17.34 4.86 -4.61
C VAL A 188 -16.10 5.64 -4.98
N SER A 189 -14.95 4.98 -4.94
CA SER A 189 -13.66 5.50 -5.35
C SER A 189 -12.90 4.42 -6.13
N GLN A 190 -12.23 4.84 -7.20
CA GLN A 190 -11.44 3.96 -8.06
C GLN A 190 -9.95 4.23 -7.77
N PRO A 191 -9.21 3.25 -7.22
CA PRO A 191 -7.78 3.41 -6.97
C PRO A 191 -7.00 3.68 -8.25
N THR A 192 -5.98 4.53 -8.16
CA THR A 192 -5.03 4.83 -9.25
C THR A 192 -3.61 4.52 -8.81
N VAL A 193 -2.73 4.20 -9.76
CA VAL A 193 -1.30 4.00 -9.46
C VAL A 193 -0.70 5.34 -9.02
N LEU A 194 -0.15 5.37 -7.82
CA LEU A 194 0.61 6.52 -7.30
C LEU A 194 2.09 6.44 -7.70
N GLY A 195 2.61 5.22 -7.87
CA GLY A 195 3.99 4.97 -8.30
C GLY A 195 4.49 3.62 -7.79
N HIS A 196 5.80 3.45 -7.83
CA HIS A 196 6.47 2.25 -7.35
C HIS A 196 7.63 2.57 -6.39
N THR A 197 8.02 1.58 -5.60
CA THR A 197 9.15 1.67 -4.66
C THR A 197 10.48 1.38 -5.38
N ASP A 198 11.58 1.33 -4.63
CA ASP A 198 12.89 0.97 -5.18
C ASP A 198 13.05 -0.56 -5.20
N GLN A 199 13.75 -1.08 -6.20
CA GLN A 199 14.00 -2.53 -6.32
C GLN A 199 14.86 -3.04 -5.16
N TYR A 200 15.84 -2.27 -4.72
CA TYR A 200 16.94 -2.70 -3.86
C TYR A 200 16.86 -2.14 -2.44
N GLU A 201 16.28 -0.95 -2.26
CA GLU A 201 16.30 -0.23 -1.00
C GLU A 201 14.89 0.00 -0.43
N PRO A 202 14.69 -0.17 0.89
CA PRO A 202 13.43 0.23 1.51
C PRO A 202 13.28 1.75 1.45
N THR A 203 12.13 2.22 0.97
CA THR A 203 11.86 3.65 0.74
C THR A 203 10.47 4.06 1.21
N SER A 204 10.36 5.29 1.71
CA SER A 204 9.09 5.99 1.97
C SER A 204 8.67 6.92 0.82
N LYS A 205 9.43 6.93 -0.27
CA LYS A 205 9.17 7.73 -1.48
C LYS A 205 8.80 6.83 -2.64
N LEU A 206 7.88 7.30 -3.47
CA LEU A 206 7.51 6.64 -4.70
C LEU A 206 8.23 7.29 -5.88
N THR A 207 8.65 6.45 -6.81
CA THR A 207 8.99 6.89 -8.16
C THR A 207 7.70 6.98 -8.95
N GLU A 208 7.41 8.17 -9.48
CA GLU A 208 6.23 8.42 -10.30
C GLU A 208 6.37 7.79 -11.69
N GLY A 209 5.22 7.40 -12.26
CA GLY A 209 5.17 6.75 -13.56
C GLY A 209 5.35 5.23 -13.49
N THR A 210 5.39 4.61 -14.66
CA THR A 210 5.38 3.16 -14.83
C THR A 210 6.56 2.65 -15.65
N GLY A 211 7.63 3.45 -15.76
CA GLY A 211 8.79 3.13 -16.60
C GLY A 211 9.43 1.80 -16.24
N GLY A 212 9.59 0.93 -17.24
CA GLY A 212 10.17 -0.41 -17.09
C GLY A 212 9.29 -1.44 -16.39
N LEU A 213 8.15 -1.06 -15.83
CA LEU A 213 7.20 -1.99 -15.23
C LEU A 213 6.39 -2.69 -16.35
N THR A 214 6.23 -3.99 -16.20
CA THR A 214 5.52 -4.87 -17.13
C THR A 214 4.43 -5.65 -16.40
N THR A 215 4.72 -6.88 -16.00
CA THR A 215 3.80 -7.84 -15.38
C THR A 215 3.28 -7.37 -14.03
N ALA A 216 4.05 -6.56 -13.30
CA ALA A 216 3.61 -5.97 -12.03
C ALA A 216 2.33 -5.13 -12.18
N LEU A 217 2.17 -4.40 -13.30
CA LEU A 217 0.98 -3.57 -13.57
C LEU A 217 -0.28 -4.40 -13.82
N GLU A 218 -0.10 -5.66 -14.23
CA GLU A 218 -1.20 -6.59 -14.54
C GLU A 218 -1.62 -7.40 -13.30
N LEU A 219 -0.90 -7.27 -12.19
CA LEU A 219 -1.12 -8.07 -11.00
C LEU A 219 -2.50 -7.84 -10.36
N LEU A 220 -2.96 -6.60 -10.28
CA LEU A 220 -4.29 -6.26 -9.79
C LEU A 220 -5.21 -6.08 -10.99
N LYS A 221 -6.06 -7.07 -11.26
CA LYS A 221 -7.03 -7.06 -12.37
C LYS A 221 -8.07 -5.98 -12.19
N SER A 222 -8.53 -5.83 -10.95
CA SER A 222 -9.54 -4.84 -10.59
C SER A 222 -9.33 -4.44 -9.14
N MET A 223 -9.67 -3.20 -8.84
CA MET A 223 -9.79 -2.71 -7.48
C MET A 223 -11.02 -1.80 -7.42
N LYS A 224 -11.76 -1.86 -6.32
CA LYS A 224 -12.87 -0.96 -6.06
C LYS A 224 -12.92 -0.64 -4.58
N VAL A 225 -13.11 0.64 -4.25
CA VAL A 225 -13.31 1.09 -2.87
C VAL A 225 -14.69 1.71 -2.77
N PHE A 226 -15.50 1.30 -1.80
CA PHE A 226 -16.84 1.85 -1.64
C PHE A 226 -17.36 1.80 -0.21
N CYS A 227 -18.39 2.59 0.07
CA CYS A 227 -19.02 2.69 1.36
C CYS A 227 -20.39 1.99 1.40
N ARG A 228 -20.68 1.26 2.47
CA ARG A 228 -22.00 0.65 2.73
C ARG A 228 -22.42 0.71 4.21
#